data_AF-C9SUU4-F1
#
_entry.id   AF-C9SUU4-F1
#
_cell.length_a   1.000
_cell.length_b   1.000
_cell.length_c   1.000
_cell.angle_alpha   90.00
_cell.angle_beta   90.00
_cell.angle_gamma   90.00
#
_symmetry.space_group_name_H-M   'P 1'
#
loop_
_entity.id
_entity.type
_entity.pdbx_description
1 polymer ?
#
loop_
_entity_poly.entity_id
_entity_poly.type
_entity_poly.pdbx_seq_one_letter_code
_entity_poly.pdbx_strand_id
1 'polypeptide(L)'
;MASQPPAILSLHDTVLLPGTDTAIPRLGFGVYQTPRSACTQACLSALAVGYRHLDSAQLYANETEVGNALQASGLPRSAVFLTTKIHRKDGSARPHAALPSARPWAA
;
A
#
# COMPACT_ATOMS: atom_id res chain seq x y z
N MET A 1 37.55 -6.06 9.24
CA MET A 1 36.39 -5.22 8.86
C MET A 1 35.30 -5.47 9.89
N ALA A 2 35.11 -4.54 10.83
CA ALA A 2 34.08 -4.70 11.87
C ALA A 2 32.69 -4.65 11.20
N SER A 3 31.90 -5.71 11.35
CA SER A 3 30.50 -5.72 10.93
C SER A 3 29.76 -4.69 11.78
N GLN A 4 29.26 -3.63 11.14
CA GLN A 4 28.34 -2.70 11.80
C GLN A 4 27.17 -3.52 12.39
N PRO A 5 26.75 -3.23 13.64
CA PRO A 5 25.54 -3.84 14.18
C PRO A 5 24.38 -3.56 13.22
N PRO A 6 23.47 -4.53 12.98
CA PRO A 6 22.37 -4.31 12.06
C PRO A 6 21.59 -3.08 12.52
N ALA A 7 21.48 -2.08 11.64
CA ALA A 7 20.73 -0.87 11.92
C ALA A 7 19.29 -1.27 12.33
N ILE A 8 18.84 -0.74 13.47
CA ILE A 8 17.47 -0.96 13.94
C ILE A 8 16.53 -0.33 12.91
N LEU A 9 15.68 -1.16 12.30
CA LEU A 9 14.71 -0.71 11.30
C LEU A 9 13.58 0.08 11.95
N SER A 10 13.21 1.20 11.32
CA SER A 10 12.05 2.01 11.65
C SER A 10 10.99 1.94 10.53
N LEU A 11 9.72 2.18 10.89
CA LEU A 11 8.61 2.29 9.93
C LEU A 11 8.79 3.44 8.92
N HIS A 12 9.68 4.38 9.22
CA HIS A 12 9.98 5.54 8.38
C HIS A 12 11.25 5.38 7.54
N ASP A 13 11.99 4.27 7.71
CA ASP A 13 13.16 4.02 6.89
C ASP A 13 12.72 3.76 5.45
N THR A 14 13.36 4.45 4.52
CA THR A 14 13.13 4.29 3.08
C THR A 14 14.39 3.82 2.37
N VAL A 15 14.21 3.29 1.16
CA VAL A 15 15.29 2.96 0.23
C VAL A 15 14.95 3.51 -1.14
N LEU A 16 15.94 4.04 -1.86
CA LEU A 16 15.76 4.49 -3.24
C LEU A 16 15.60 3.29 -4.16
N LEU A 17 14.58 3.31 -5.01
CA LEU A 17 14.40 2.32 -6.05
C LEU A 17 15.45 2.54 -7.14
N PRO A 18 16.26 1.52 -7.50
CA PRO A 18 17.32 1.66 -8.49
C PRO A 18 16.79 2.20 -9.83
N GLY A 19 17.50 3.20 -10.38
CA GLY A 19 17.13 3.82 -11.65
C GLY A 19 15.95 4.79 -11.58
N THR A 20 15.53 5.20 -10.37
CA THR A 20 14.47 6.19 -10.17
C THR A 20 14.82 7.15 -9.02
N ASP A 21 14.13 8.29 -8.96
CA ASP A 21 14.20 9.22 -7.82
C ASP A 21 13.14 8.90 -6.74
N THR A 22 12.55 7.70 -6.79
CA THR A 22 11.47 7.30 -5.89
C THR A 22 12.01 6.53 -4.69
N ALA A 23 11.70 7.01 -3.49
CA ALA A 23 11.95 6.29 -2.24
C ALA A 23 10.74 5.41 -1.87
N ILE A 24 11.00 4.14 -1.53
CA ILE A 24 9.98 3.22 -1.01
C ILE A 24 10.25 2.97 0.48
N PRO A 25 9.21 2.92 1.35
CA PRO A 25 9.37 2.45 2.72
C PRO A 25 9.92 1.02 2.76
N ARG A 26 10.90 0.77 3.63
CA ARG A 26 11.53 -0.55 3.77
C ARG A 26 10.60 -1.58 4.42
N LEU A 27 9.60 -1.11 5.17
CA LEU A 27 8.59 -1.93 5.81
C LEU A 27 7.21 -1.61 5.22
N GLY A 28 6.52 -2.65 4.76
CA GLY A 28 5.17 -2.55 4.20
C GLY A 28 4.17 -3.50 4.87
N PHE A 29 2.89 -3.17 4.78
CA PHE A 29 1.79 -3.97 5.29
C PHE A 29 1.05 -4.65 4.14
N GLY A 30 1.13 -5.99 4.08
CA GLY A 30 0.50 -6.80 3.04
C GLY A 30 -0.89 -7.29 3.44
N VAL A 31 -1.85 -7.29 2.50
CA VAL A 31 -3.25 -7.68 2.75
C VAL A 31 -3.65 -9.01 2.10
N TYR A 32 -2.68 -9.86 1.77
CA TYR A 32 -2.96 -11.20 1.22
C TYR A 32 -3.79 -12.03 2.20
N GLN A 33 -4.80 -12.74 1.69
CA GLN A 33 -5.75 -13.57 2.48
C GLN A 33 -6.50 -12.83 3.60
N THR A 34 -6.44 -11.50 3.65
CA THR A 34 -7.24 -10.72 4.59
C THR A 34 -8.69 -10.68 4.11
N PRO A 35 -9.68 -11.15 4.90
CA PRO A 35 -11.09 -11.09 4.53
C PRO A 35 -11.52 -9.65 4.25
N ARG A 36 -12.37 -9.45 3.24
CA ARG A 36 -12.87 -8.11 2.86
C ARG A 36 -13.50 -7.37 4.05
N SER A 37 -14.26 -8.07 4.88
CA SER A 37 -14.88 -7.51 6.09
C SER A 37 -13.90 -6.94 7.11
N ALA A 38 -12.65 -7.39 7.12
CA ALA A 38 -11.60 -6.94 8.04
C ALA A 38 -10.55 -6.04 7.37
N CYS A 39 -10.44 -6.07 6.04
CA CYS A 39 -9.34 -5.44 5.30
C CYS A 39 -9.26 -3.92 5.51
N THR A 40 -10.39 -3.21 5.47
CA THR A 40 -10.40 -1.76 5.71
C THR A 40 -9.88 -1.41 7.10
N GLN A 41 -10.36 -2.10 8.14
CA GLN A 41 -9.92 -1.86 9.52
C GLN A 41 -8.45 -2.24 9.73
N ALA A 42 -7.99 -3.34 9.13
CA ALA A 42 -6.59 -3.76 9.19
C ALA A 42 -5.65 -2.69 8.60
N CYS A 43 -5.99 -2.16 7.43
CA CYS A 43 -5.24 -1.07 6.79
C CYS A 43 -5.25 0.22 7.63
N LEU A 44 -6.41 0.62 8.19
CA LEU A 44 -6.49 1.79 9.08
C LEU A 44 -5.61 1.64 10.31
N SER A 45 -5.63 0.47 10.96
CA SER A 45 -4.75 0.18 12.10
C SER A 45 -3.28 0.26 11.72
N ALA A 46 -2.88 -0.28 10.56
CA ALA A 46 -1.51 -0.19 10.08
C ALA A 46 -1.08 1.27 9.86
N LEU A 47 -1.92 2.07 9.19
CA LEU A 47 -1.66 3.49 8.96
C LEU A 47 -1.57 4.30 10.26
N ALA A 48 -2.43 3.99 11.24
CA ALA A 48 -2.45 4.63 12.55
C ALA A 48 -1.18 4.34 13.38
N VAL A 49 -0.63 3.12 13.29
CA VAL A 49 0.63 2.73 13.95
C VAL A 49 1.86 3.35 13.25
N GLY A 50 1.72 3.82 12.01
CA GLY A 50 2.76 4.57 11.31
C GLY A 50 3.24 3.96 10.00
N TYR A 51 2.65 2.85 9.53
CA TYR A 51 2.98 2.33 8.20
C TYR A 51 2.66 3.36 7.12
N ARG A 52 3.54 3.44 6.11
CA ARG A 52 3.37 4.28 4.93
C ARG A 52 3.48 3.50 3.62
N HIS A 53 3.53 2.17 3.70
CA HIS A 53 3.50 1.30 2.54
C HIS A 53 2.43 0.23 2.71
N LEU A 54 1.43 0.22 1.84
CA LEU A 54 0.42 -0.83 1.75
C LEU A 54 0.66 -1.66 0.48
N ASP A 55 0.65 -2.99 0.62
CA ASP A 55 0.80 -3.94 -0.48
C ASP A 55 -0.48 -4.76 -0.68
N SER A 56 -1.06 -4.65 -1.88
CA SER A 56 -2.25 -5.37 -2.31
C SER A 56 -2.01 -6.05 -3.66
N ALA A 57 -3.06 -6.65 -4.24
CA ALA A 57 -3.05 -7.24 -5.58
C ALA A 57 -4.48 -7.44 -6.07
N GLN A 58 -4.68 -7.42 -7.39
CA GLN A 58 -5.96 -7.77 -8.01
C GLN A 58 -6.45 -9.17 -7.63
N LEU A 59 -5.51 -10.12 -7.49
CA LEU A 59 -5.81 -11.50 -7.08
C LEU A 59 -6.42 -11.56 -5.67
N TYR A 60 -6.10 -10.61 -4.80
CA TYR A 60 -6.56 -10.63 -3.41
C TYR A 60 -8.03 -10.22 -3.29
N ALA A 61 -8.60 -9.61 -4.33
CA ALA A 61 -9.99 -9.20 -4.43
C ALA A 61 -10.46 -8.30 -3.27
N ASN A 62 -9.54 -7.51 -2.70
CA ASN A 62 -9.77 -6.60 -1.57
C ASN A 62 -9.19 -5.18 -1.79
N GLU A 63 -8.93 -4.78 -3.04
CA GLU A 63 -8.39 -3.45 -3.39
C GLU A 63 -9.38 -2.32 -3.05
N THR A 64 -10.68 -2.56 -3.16
CA THR A 64 -11.73 -1.59 -2.78
C THR A 64 -11.61 -1.25 -1.28
N GLU A 65 -11.39 -2.27 -0.44
CA GLU A 65 -11.26 -2.12 1.00
C GLU A 65 -9.99 -1.37 1.41
N VAL A 66 -8.88 -1.57 0.67
CA VAL A 66 -7.65 -0.78 0.81
C VAL A 66 -7.90 0.67 0.42
N GLY A 67 -8.58 0.91 -0.71
CA GLY A 67 -8.95 2.26 -1.16
C GLY A 67 -9.85 3.01 -0.16
N ASN A 68 -10.79 2.30 0.48
CA ASN A 68 -11.64 2.84 1.53
C ASN A 68 -10.84 3.24 2.77
N ALA A 69 -9.90 2.38 3.21
CA ALA A 69 -9.04 2.66 4.36
C ALA A 69 -8.15 3.87 4.13
N LEU A 70 -7.56 3.95 2.94
CA LEU A 70 -6.76 5.08 2.53
C LEU A 70 -7.61 6.38 2.62
N GLN A 71 -8.83 6.42 2.05
CA GLN A 71 -9.68 7.62 2.09
C GLN A 71 -10.08 8.00 3.52
N ALA A 72 -10.45 7.01 4.33
CA ALA A 72 -10.84 7.21 5.72
C ALA A 72 -9.67 7.60 6.64
N SER A 73 -8.42 7.33 6.24
CA SER A 73 -7.24 7.67 7.04
C SER A 73 -6.97 9.18 7.15
N GLY A 74 -7.47 9.96 6.19
CA GLY A 74 -7.21 11.41 6.12
C GLY A 74 -5.76 11.78 5.81
N LEU A 75 -4.88 10.81 5.51
CA LEU A 75 -3.50 11.08 5.11
C LEU A 75 -3.47 11.70 3.70
N PRO A 76 -2.52 12.61 3.40
CA PRO A 76 -2.33 13.09 2.03
C PRO A 76 -1.84 11.94 1.14
N ARG A 77 -2.13 12.00 -0.17
CA ARG A 77 -1.80 10.89 -1.09
C ARG A 77 -0.31 10.61 -1.10
N SER A 78 0.47 11.69 -1.09
CA SER A 78 1.94 11.69 -1.13
C SER A 78 2.57 11.01 0.08
N ALA A 79 1.85 10.89 1.21
CA ALA A 79 2.37 10.22 2.39
C ALA A 79 2.36 8.69 2.27
N VAL A 80 1.64 8.09 1.30
CA VAL A 80 1.49 6.63 1.22
C VAL A 80 2.04 6.08 -0.09
N PHE A 81 2.90 5.07 0.04
CA PHE A 81 3.30 4.19 -1.04
C PHE A 81 2.28 3.05 -1.15
N LEU A 82 1.55 2.96 -2.26
CA LEU A 82 0.58 1.89 -2.51
C LEU A 82 1.08 1.00 -3.63
N THR A 83 1.18 -0.30 -3.36
CA THR A 83 1.55 -1.32 -4.34
C THR A 83 0.35 -2.21 -4.65
N THR A 84 0.11 -2.47 -5.94
CA THR A 84 -0.79 -3.53 -6.40
C THR A 84 -0.13 -4.34 -7.52
N LYS A 85 -0.73 -5.49 -7.86
CA LYS A 85 -0.18 -6.47 -8.79
C LYS A 85 -1.24 -6.88 -9.81
N ILE A 86 -0.85 -6.91 -11.08
CA ILE A 86 -1.72 -7.35 -12.17
C ILE A 86 -1.78 -8.88 -12.16
N HIS A 87 -3.00 -9.44 -12.07
CA HIS A 87 -3.16 -10.89 -11.98
C HIS A 87 -3.19 -11.58 -13.35
N ARG A 88 -3.59 -10.87 -14.42
CA ARG A 88 -3.79 -11.49 -15.72
C ARG A 88 -2.49 -11.70 -16.48
N LYS A 89 -2.43 -12.82 -17.21
CA LYS A 89 -1.32 -13.18 -18.10
C LYS A 89 -1.08 -12.17 -19.22
N ASP A 90 -2.13 -11.47 -19.65
CA ASP A 90 -2.06 -10.45 -20.70
C ASP A 90 -1.65 -9.06 -20.18
N GLY A 91 -1.38 -8.93 -18.87
CA GLY A 91 -1.02 -7.64 -18.27
C GLY A 91 -2.16 -6.63 -18.22
N SER A 92 -3.40 -7.01 -18.57
CA SER A 92 -4.53 -6.08 -18.50
C SER A 92 -4.95 -5.85 -17.04
N ALA A 93 -4.94 -4.58 -16.63
CA ALA A 93 -5.73 -4.19 -15.49
C ALA A 93 -7.20 -4.47 -15.83
N ARG A 94 -7.94 -5.19 -14.97
CA ARG A 94 -9.41 -5.21 -15.09
C ARG A 94 -9.86 -3.75 -15.08
N PRO A 95 -10.65 -3.27 -16.08
CA PRO A 95 -11.48 -2.12 -15.85
C PRO A 95 -12.34 -2.50 -14.65
N HIS A 96 -12.15 -1.84 -13.51
CA HIS A 96 -13.09 -2.02 -12.42
C HIS A 96 -14.44 -1.62 -13.01
N ALA A 97 -15.42 -2.53 -13.02
CA ALA A 97 -16.79 -2.20 -13.41
C ALA A 97 -17.15 -0.94 -12.64
N ALA A 98 -17.31 0.16 -13.37
CA ALA A 98 -17.33 1.55 -12.89
C ALA A 98 -17.22 1.67 -11.36
N LEU A 99 -16.00 1.88 -10.83
CA LEU A 99 -15.88 2.41 -9.47
C LEU A 99 -16.82 3.62 -9.43
N PRO A 100 -17.81 3.67 -8.54
CA PRO A 100 -18.69 4.83 -8.43
C PRO A 100 -17.77 6.04 -8.32
N SER A 101 -17.88 6.95 -9.29
CA SER A 101 -16.92 8.02 -9.59
C SER A 101 -16.00 8.29 -8.41
N ALA A 102 -14.82 7.67 -8.42
CA ALA A 102 -13.88 7.81 -7.31
C ALA A 102 -13.66 9.30 -7.15
N ARG A 103 -14.21 9.89 -6.08
CA ARG A 103 -13.96 11.29 -5.78
C ARG A 103 -12.44 11.39 -5.73
N PRO A 104 -11.81 12.31 -6.50
CA PRO A 104 -10.38 12.39 -6.51
C PRO A 104 -9.93 12.51 -5.06
N TRP A 105 -9.08 11.57 -4.66
CA TRP A 105 -8.37 11.66 -3.41
C TRP A 105 -7.79 13.07 -3.34
N ALA A 106 -8.22 13.86 -2.36
CA ALA A 106 -7.73 15.22 -2.20
C ALA A 106 -6.20 15.17 -2.03
N ALA A 107 -5.50 15.77 -3.00
CA ALA A 107 -4.05 15.89 -2.99
C ALA A 107 -3.57 16.60 -1.72
#